data_AF-A0A9X1DPX5-F1
#
_entry.id   AF-A0A9X1DPX5-F1
#
_cell.length_a   1.000
_cell.length_b   1.000
_cell.length_c   1.000
_cell.angle_alpha   90.00
_cell.angle_beta   90.00
_cell.angle_gamma   90.00
#
_symmetry.space_group_name_H-M   'P 1'
#
loop_
_entity.id
_entity.type
_entity.pdbx_description
1 polymer ?
#
loop_
_entity_poly.entity_id
_entity_poly.type
_entity_poly.pdbx_seq_one_letter_code
_entity_poly.pdbx_strand_id
1 'polypeptide(L)'
;MKKMYLVFYLPNIQKWLTYEEGMKTYTLKPSYSIHQSTLDYKGYVEIQVPKNEVVFYPFIDYLFEIWGVENIRVREQNETVLLYVRTGEKPLISEVFCIADILPYLTNGEMHHDADTLILRSPNRKTILNYLSNCWKKLHILLNKKELVIGLSKNYRR
;
A
#
# COMPACT_ATOMS: atom_id res chain seq x y z
N MET A 1 18.45 -9.88 16.86
CA MET A 1 17.07 -9.38 16.71
C MET A 1 16.89 -8.17 17.62
N LYS A 2 16.80 -6.96 17.07
CA LYS A 2 16.41 -5.78 17.86
C LYS A 2 14.89 -5.84 18.11
N LYS A 3 14.47 -5.62 19.35
CA LYS A 3 13.05 -5.50 19.71
C LYS A 3 12.51 -4.19 19.14
N MET A 4 11.40 -4.24 18.42
CA MET A 4 10.64 -3.05 18.04
C MET A 4 9.85 -2.61 19.28
N TYR A 5 10.06 -1.37 19.73
CA TYR A 5 9.38 -0.81 20.90
C TYR A 5 8.27 0.11 20.42
N LEU A 6 7.04 -0.11 20.92
CA LEU A 6 5.95 0.84 20.78
C LEU A 6 6.27 2.10 21.60
N VAL A 7 6.06 3.26 20.99
CA VAL A 7 6.32 4.58 21.57
C VAL A 7 5.15 5.51 21.25
N PHE A 8 4.86 6.44 22.15
CA PHE A 8 3.91 7.52 21.87
C PHE A 8 4.67 8.73 21.36
N TYR A 9 4.24 9.27 20.23
CA TYR A 9 4.68 10.59 19.77
C TYR A 9 3.67 11.63 20.25
N LEU A 10 4.15 12.69 20.92
CA LEU A 10 3.34 13.84 21.32
C LEU A 10 3.64 15.02 20.39
N PRO A 11 2.80 15.30 19.38
CA PRO A 11 3.09 16.30 18.34
C PRO A 11 3.28 17.71 18.93
N ASN A 12 2.47 18.07 19.92
CA ASN A 12 2.45 19.40 20.52
C ASN A 12 3.76 19.81 21.21
N ILE A 13 4.55 18.83 21.65
CA ILE A 13 5.82 19.06 22.36
C ILE A 13 7.00 18.33 21.71
N GLN A 14 6.78 17.74 20.53
CA GLN A 14 7.76 16.96 19.76
C GLN A 14 8.55 15.94 20.61
N LYS A 15 7.87 15.32 21.59
CA LYS A 15 8.49 14.39 22.54
C LYS A 15 8.05 12.96 22.24
N TRP A 16 9.00 12.04 22.27
CA TRP A 16 8.76 10.61 22.27
C TRP A 16 8.68 10.09 23.70
N LEU A 17 7.64 9.32 23.99
CA LEU A 17 7.47 8.62 25.26
C LEU A 17 7.54 7.13 25.02
N THR A 18 8.14 6.41 25.97
CA THR A 18 8.01 4.95 25.98
C THR A 18 6.54 4.55 26.18
N TYR A 19 6.16 3.36 25.70
CA TYR A 19 4.81 2.85 25.94
C TYR A 19 4.44 2.84 27.43
N GLU A 20 5.37 2.44 28.31
CA GLU A 20 5.12 2.42 29.75
C GLU A 20 4.90 3.82 30.32
N GLU A 21 5.73 4.81 29.94
CA GLU A 21 5.61 6.19 30.39
C GLU A 21 4.29 6.81 29.89
N GLY A 22 3.95 6.61 28.62
CA GLY A 22 2.70 7.12 28.04
C GLY A 22 1.45 6.56 28.73
N MET A 23 1.43 5.26 29.02
CA MET A 23 0.30 4.59 29.65
C MET A 23 0.20 4.90 31.16
N LYS A 24 1.31 4.78 31.91
CA LYS A 24 1.29 4.88 33.37
C LYS A 24 1.30 6.32 33.88
N THR A 25 2.06 7.20 33.23
CA THR A 25 2.26 8.58 33.71
C THR A 25 1.23 9.52 33.09
N TYR A 26 0.95 9.36 31.80
CA TYR A 26 0.13 10.30 31.04
C TYR A 26 -1.26 9.75 30.69
N THR A 27 -1.54 8.47 31.01
CA THR A 27 -2.82 7.79 30.71
C THR A 27 -3.24 7.93 29.25
N LEU A 28 -2.25 7.98 28.34
CA LEU A 28 -2.49 8.15 26.92
C LEU A 28 -3.21 6.92 26.37
N LYS A 29 -4.08 7.14 25.38
CA LYS A 29 -4.72 6.08 24.62
C LYS A 29 -4.26 6.18 23.17
N PRO A 30 -4.12 5.05 22.45
CA PRO A 30 -3.87 5.08 21.02
C PRO A 30 -4.95 5.90 20.30
N SER A 31 -4.54 6.75 19.36
CA SER A 31 -5.46 7.58 18.57
C SER A 31 -6.34 6.75 17.62
N TYR A 32 -5.86 5.58 17.22
CA TYR A 32 -6.54 4.67 16.29
C TYR A 32 -6.18 3.21 16.60
N SER A 33 -6.93 2.27 16.02
CA SER A 33 -6.64 0.83 16.10
C SER A 33 -5.68 0.42 15.01
N ILE A 34 -4.52 -0.13 15.39
CA ILE A 34 -3.54 -0.72 14.45
C ILE A 34 -3.99 -2.10 13.92
N HIS A 35 -5.03 -2.68 14.50
CA HIS A 35 -5.59 -3.97 14.10
C HIS A 35 -6.74 -3.75 13.13
N GLN A 36 -6.66 -4.39 11.95
CA GLN A 36 -7.66 -4.31 10.90
C GLN A 36 -8.04 -5.71 10.41
N SER A 37 -9.20 -5.82 9.75
CA SER A 37 -9.58 -7.06 9.07
C SER A 37 -8.54 -7.46 8.02
N THR A 38 -8.20 -8.74 8.01
CA THR A 38 -7.25 -9.28 7.02
C THR A 38 -7.89 -9.25 5.63
N LEU A 39 -7.19 -8.69 4.66
CA LEU A 39 -7.61 -8.64 3.26
C LEU A 39 -7.35 -9.97 2.55
N ASP A 40 -8.20 -10.28 1.56
CA ASP A 40 -7.99 -11.40 0.64
C ASP A 40 -6.63 -11.31 -0.04
N TYR A 41 -5.95 -12.45 -0.13
CA TYR A 41 -4.62 -12.49 -0.71
C TYR A 41 -4.66 -12.32 -2.25
N LYS A 42 -4.33 -11.12 -2.72
CA LYS A 42 -4.18 -10.78 -4.16
C LYS A 42 -2.75 -10.30 -4.51
N GLY A 43 -1.79 -10.56 -3.61
CA GLY A 43 -0.39 -10.18 -3.75
C GLY A 43 0.01 -9.03 -2.83
N TYR A 44 1.19 -8.47 -3.10
CA TYR A 44 1.76 -7.37 -2.34
C TYR A 44 2.18 -6.22 -3.25
N VAL A 45 2.16 -5.02 -2.68
CA VAL A 45 2.88 -3.84 -3.12
C VAL A 45 4.14 -3.72 -2.25
N GLU A 46 5.26 -3.35 -2.86
CA GLU A 46 6.55 -3.20 -2.16
C GLU A 46 6.90 -1.73 -2.04
N ILE A 47 7.10 -1.27 -0.81
CA ILE A 47 7.46 0.11 -0.49
C ILE A 47 8.75 0.10 0.30
N GLN A 48 9.74 0.87 -0.14
CA GLN A 48 11.05 0.97 0.51
C GLN A 48 11.28 2.40 1.00
N VAL A 49 11.34 2.57 2.31
CA VAL A 49 11.48 3.89 2.94
C VAL A 49 12.82 3.98 3.65
N PRO A 50 13.68 4.97 3.35
CA PRO A 50 14.89 5.23 4.12
C PRO A 50 14.56 5.68 5.55
N LYS A 51 15.29 5.18 6.53
CA LYS A 51 15.05 5.47 7.96
C LYS A 51 15.40 6.90 8.37
N ASN A 52 16.21 7.59 7.56
CA ASN A 52 16.63 8.97 7.78
C ASN A 52 15.65 9.99 7.17
N GLU A 53 14.61 9.54 6.46
CA GLU A 53 13.59 10.43 5.94
C GLU A 53 12.74 11.00 7.07
N VAL A 54 12.46 12.31 7.00
CA VAL A 54 11.59 12.99 7.97
C VAL A 54 10.18 12.39 7.96
N VAL A 55 9.73 11.93 6.78
CA VAL A 55 8.43 11.30 6.59
C VAL A 55 8.36 9.85 7.06
N PHE A 56 9.47 9.24 7.48
CA PHE A 56 9.54 7.82 7.80
C PHE A 56 8.47 7.39 8.82
N TYR A 57 8.48 7.98 10.01
CA TYR A 57 7.55 7.57 11.07
C TYR A 57 6.08 7.88 10.75
N PRO A 58 5.73 9.11 10.32
CA PRO A 58 4.33 9.40 9.98
C PRO A 58 3.83 8.52 8.83
N PHE A 59 4.69 8.15 7.88
CA PHE A 59 4.32 7.29 6.77
C PHE A 59 3.98 5.85 7.22
N ILE A 60 4.82 5.29 8.11
CA ILE A 60 4.56 3.96 8.68
C ILE A 60 3.28 3.97 9.51
N ASP A 61 3.06 5.03 10.28
CA ASP A 61 1.87 5.24 11.11
C ASP A 61 0.59 5.26 10.24
N TYR A 62 0.61 6.05 9.16
CA TYR A 62 -0.47 6.14 8.18
C TYR A 62 -0.83 4.78 7.55
N LEU A 63 0.18 4.00 7.15
CA LEU A 63 -0.06 2.68 6.58
C LEU A 63 -0.68 1.72 7.60
N PHE A 64 -0.23 1.76 8.86
CA PHE A 64 -0.81 0.91 9.91
C PHE A 64 -2.23 1.31 10.28
N GLU A 65 -2.56 2.61 10.26
CA GLU A 65 -3.92 3.06 10.48
C GLU A 65 -4.90 2.48 9.44
N ILE A 66 -4.55 2.56 8.16
CA ILE A 66 -5.46 2.17 7.08
C ILE A 66 -5.46 0.66 6.81
N TRP A 67 -4.27 0.06 6.71
CA TRP A 67 -4.15 -1.37 6.37
C TRP A 67 -4.12 -2.27 7.59
N GLY A 68 -3.67 -1.78 8.75
CA GLY A 68 -3.44 -2.59 9.92
C GLY A 68 -2.20 -3.50 9.82
N VAL A 69 -1.69 -3.90 10.98
CA VAL A 69 -0.50 -4.75 11.09
C VAL A 69 -0.68 -6.13 10.45
N GLU A 70 -1.91 -6.62 10.33
CA GLU A 70 -2.25 -7.91 9.71
C GLU A 70 -1.95 -7.94 8.21
N ASN A 71 -2.00 -6.78 7.56
CA ASN A 71 -1.91 -6.64 6.11
C ASN A 71 -0.55 -6.07 5.66
N ILE A 72 0.38 -5.83 6.59
CA ILE A 72 1.71 -5.26 6.31
C ILE A 72 2.78 -6.17 6.89
N ARG A 73 3.73 -6.58 6.05
CA ARG A 73 4.97 -7.24 6.52
C ARG A 73 6.11 -6.24 6.47
N VAL A 74 6.80 -6.09 7.59
CA VAL A 74 7.92 -5.18 7.74
C VAL A 74 9.22 -5.97 7.73
N ARG A 75 10.17 -5.58 6.89
CA ARG A 75 11.53 -6.10 6.87
C ARG A 75 12.52 -4.97 7.06
N GLU A 76 13.15 -4.93 8.23
CA GLU A 76 14.20 -3.98 8.53
C GLU A 76 15.49 -4.34 7.77
N GLN A 77 16.10 -3.33 7.15
CA GLN A 77 17.44 -3.39 6.57
C GLN A 77 18.32 -2.34 7.27
N ASN A 78 19.59 -2.17 6.89
CA ASN A 78 20.49 -1.26 7.60
C ASN A 78 19.98 0.20 7.56
N GLU A 79 19.73 0.71 6.36
CA GLU A 79 19.38 2.13 6.13
C GLU A 79 17.92 2.33 5.73
N THR A 80 17.21 1.26 5.40
CA THR A 80 15.85 1.28 4.88
C THR A 80 14.95 0.31 5.63
N VAL A 81 13.65 0.49 5.47
CA VAL A 81 12.63 -0.50 5.81
C VAL A 81 11.88 -0.85 4.54
N LEU A 82 11.78 -2.15 4.28
CA LEU A 82 10.99 -2.70 3.19
C LEU A 82 9.64 -3.18 3.73
N LEU A 83 8.58 -2.68 3.12
CA LEU A 83 7.20 -2.99 3.48
C LEU A 83 6.57 -3.80 2.35
N TYR A 84 5.96 -4.93 2.69
CA TYR A 84 5.08 -5.66 1.81
C TYR A 84 3.65 -5.45 2.26
N VAL A 85 2.93 -4.58 1.56
CA VAL A 85 1.54 -4.20 1.87
C VAL A 85 0.60 -5.04 1.01
N ARG A 86 -0.36 -5.74 1.63
CA ARG A 86 -1.34 -6.53 0.87
C ARG A 86 -2.12 -5.62 -0.07
N THR A 87 -2.27 -6.07 -1.29
CA THR A 87 -3.14 -5.41 -2.28
C THR A 87 -4.58 -5.37 -1.82
N GLY A 88 -5.27 -4.29 -2.14
CA GLY A 88 -6.66 -4.10 -1.78
C GLY A 88 -7.08 -2.66 -1.90
N GLU A 89 -8.27 -2.39 -1.39
CA GLU A 89 -8.93 -1.11 -1.46
C GLU A 89 -9.38 -0.76 -0.05
N LYS A 90 -9.09 0.46 0.39
CA LYS A 90 -9.45 0.98 1.70
C LYS A 90 -9.89 2.44 1.56
N PRO A 91 -10.76 2.95 2.44
CA PRO A 91 -11.08 4.37 2.48
C PRO A 91 -9.80 5.21 2.60
N LEU A 92 -9.72 6.28 1.81
CA LEU A 92 -8.63 7.25 1.86
C LEU A 92 -8.80 8.15 3.09
N ILE A 93 -7.78 8.25 3.93
CA ILE A 93 -7.75 9.16 5.08
C ILE A 93 -6.83 10.32 4.70
N SER A 94 -7.39 11.36 4.09
CA SER A 94 -6.60 12.41 3.41
C SER A 94 -5.86 13.40 4.32
N GLU A 95 -6.02 13.31 5.64
CA GLU A 95 -5.62 14.37 6.57
C GLU A 95 -4.11 14.43 6.84
N VAL A 96 -3.33 13.41 6.45
CA VAL A 96 -1.91 13.30 6.84
C VAL A 96 -0.94 13.19 5.65
N PHE A 97 -1.32 12.53 4.55
CA PHE A 97 -0.43 12.30 3.40
C PHE A 97 -1.16 12.40 2.06
N CYS A 98 -0.51 13.00 1.06
CA CYS A 98 -0.89 12.86 -0.34
C CYS A 98 -0.20 11.62 -0.94
N ILE A 99 -0.86 10.91 -1.86
CA ILE A 99 -0.25 9.78 -2.57
C ILE A 99 1.05 10.19 -3.27
N ALA A 100 1.14 11.45 -3.73
CA ALA A 100 2.34 11.99 -4.33
C ALA A 100 3.57 11.92 -3.41
N ASP A 101 3.37 12.00 -2.09
CA ASP A 101 4.44 11.90 -1.09
C ASP A 101 4.95 10.46 -0.93
N ILE A 102 4.11 9.48 -1.31
CA ILE A 102 4.36 8.04 -1.10
C ILE A 102 4.96 7.40 -2.35
N LEU A 103 4.55 7.85 -3.54
CA LEU A 103 4.99 7.32 -4.83
C LEU A 103 6.51 7.19 -4.99
N PRO A 104 7.36 8.12 -4.49
CA PRO A 104 8.82 7.98 -4.60
C PRO A 104 9.38 6.73 -3.90
N TYR A 105 8.69 6.21 -2.90
CA TYR A 105 9.11 5.05 -2.11
C TYR A 105 8.51 3.73 -2.65
N LEU A 106 7.59 3.80 -3.61
CA LEU A 106 6.96 2.64 -4.24
C LEU A 106 7.97 1.97 -5.17
N THR A 107 8.40 0.76 -4.81
CA THR A 107 9.41 0.01 -5.58
C THR A 107 8.79 -1.04 -6.48
N ASN A 108 7.61 -1.57 -6.13
CA ASN A 108 6.93 -2.59 -6.92
C ASN A 108 5.41 -2.54 -6.72
N GLY A 109 4.65 -2.55 -7.83
CA GLY A 109 3.18 -2.45 -7.84
C GLY A 109 2.67 -1.07 -8.23
N GLU A 110 1.38 -0.83 -8.00
CA GLU A 110 0.70 0.43 -8.31
C GLU A 110 -0.05 0.93 -7.07
N MET A 111 0.03 2.24 -6.83
CA MET A 111 -0.74 2.97 -5.83
C MET A 111 -1.46 4.12 -6.53
N HIS A 112 -2.77 4.21 -6.35
CA HIS A 112 -3.59 5.33 -6.83
C HIS A 112 -4.81 5.49 -5.93
N HIS A 113 -5.52 6.60 -6.07
CA HIS A 113 -6.83 6.78 -5.47
C HIS A 113 -7.89 6.95 -6.56
N ASP A 114 -9.10 6.54 -6.23
CA ASP A 114 -10.31 6.90 -6.96
C ASP A 114 -11.30 7.48 -5.96
N ALA A 115 -11.66 8.74 -6.15
CA ALA A 115 -12.40 9.55 -5.17
C ALA A 115 -11.85 9.38 -3.74
N ASP A 116 -12.62 8.76 -2.86
CA ASP A 116 -12.32 8.57 -1.44
C ASP A 116 -11.74 7.18 -1.13
N THR A 117 -11.19 6.48 -2.12
CA THR A 117 -10.63 5.13 -1.96
C THR A 117 -9.17 5.07 -2.37
N LEU A 118 -8.31 4.60 -1.46
CA LEU A 118 -6.91 4.27 -1.74
C LEU A 118 -6.81 2.82 -2.25
N ILE A 119 -6.17 2.65 -3.41
CA ILE A 119 -6.10 1.40 -4.15
C ILE A 119 -4.64 0.96 -4.29
N LEU A 120 -4.34 -0.25 -3.83
CA LEU A 120 -3.05 -0.93 -3.97
C LEU A 120 -3.16 -2.15 -4.87
N ARG A 121 -2.41 -2.16 -5.98
CA ARG A 121 -2.39 -3.29 -6.93
C ARG A 121 -0.99 -3.89 -7.06
N SER A 122 -0.93 -5.21 -7.04
CA SER A 122 0.31 -5.93 -7.25
C SER A 122 0.71 -5.85 -8.73
N PRO A 123 2.01 -5.86 -9.03
CA PRO A 123 2.51 -5.87 -10.41
C PRO A 123 2.13 -7.18 -11.13
N ASN A 124 2.00 -8.27 -10.35
CA ASN A 124 1.61 -9.57 -10.83
C ASN A 124 0.10 -9.62 -11.01
N ARG A 125 -0.37 -9.12 -12.16
CA ARG A 125 -1.73 -9.43 -12.63
C ARG A 125 -1.85 -10.94 -12.82
N LYS A 126 -2.27 -11.68 -11.79
CA LYS A 126 -3.31 -12.68 -12.05
C LYS A 126 -4.54 -11.86 -12.40
N THR A 127 -4.64 -11.51 -13.68
CA THR A 127 -5.87 -11.03 -14.28
C THR A 127 -6.90 -12.13 -14.03
N ILE A 128 -7.60 -12.07 -12.89
CA ILE A 128 -8.83 -12.84 -12.74
C ILE A 128 -9.76 -12.16 -13.73
N LEU A 129 -9.86 -12.79 -14.89
CA LEU A 129 -10.52 -12.37 -16.10
C LEU A 129 -12.05 -12.33 -15.92
N ASN A 130 -12.57 -11.97 -14.74
CA ASN A 130 -14.01 -11.97 -14.47
C ASN A 130 -14.73 -10.87 -15.26
N TYR A 131 -14.03 -9.79 -15.65
CA TYR A 131 -14.60 -8.73 -16.48
C TYR A 131 -14.59 -9.03 -17.98
N LEU A 132 -13.81 -10.02 -18.41
CA LEU A 132 -13.62 -10.31 -19.82
C LEU A 132 -14.69 -11.25 -20.38
N SER A 133 -15.51 -11.94 -19.57
CA SER A 133 -16.59 -12.79 -20.11
C SER A 133 -17.61 -12.01 -20.96
N ASN A 134 -17.92 -10.75 -20.59
CA ASN A 134 -18.80 -9.88 -21.36
C ASN A 134 -18.08 -9.20 -22.54
N CYS A 135 -16.80 -8.86 -22.40
CA CYS A 135 -16.01 -8.30 -23.50
C CYS A 135 -15.69 -9.35 -24.58
N TRP A 136 -15.46 -10.62 -24.22
CA TRP A 136 -15.23 -11.72 -25.18
C TRP A 136 -16.45 -11.96 -26.07
N LYS A 137 -17.68 -11.89 -25.54
CA LYS A 137 -18.90 -11.99 -26.36
C LYS A 137 -19.02 -10.86 -27.38
N LYS A 138 -18.72 -9.61 -26.97
CA LYS A 138 -18.67 -8.46 -27.90
C LYS A 138 -17.54 -8.58 -28.92
N LEU A 139 -16.37 -9.07 -28.52
CA LEU A 139 -15.23 -9.29 -29.41
C LEU A 139 -15.52 -10.38 -30.45
N HIS A 140 -16.22 -11.45 -30.07
CA HIS A 140 -16.62 -12.52 -31.00
C HIS A 140 -17.65 -12.05 -32.05
N ILE A 141 -18.56 -11.16 -31.64
CA ILE A 141 -19.53 -10.50 -32.54
C ILE A 141 -18.79 -9.59 -33.54
N LEU A 142 -17.75 -8.88 -33.09
CA LEU A 142 -16.93 -8.01 -33.93
C LEU A 142 -15.98 -8.80 -34.84
N LEU A 143 -15.43 -9.93 -34.39
CA LEU A 143 -14.55 -10.80 -35.20
C LEU A 143 -15.31 -11.56 -36.30
N ASN A 144 -16.58 -11.90 -36.08
CA ASN A 144 -17.43 -12.52 -37.12
C ASN A 144 -17.87 -11.55 -38.21
N LYS A 145 -17.87 -10.24 -37.93
CA LYS A 145 -18.01 -9.19 -38.94
C LYS A 145 -16.62 -8.84 -39.43
N LYS A 146 -16.15 -9.46 -40.52
CA LYS A 146 -14.80 -9.33 -41.11
C LYS A 146 -14.30 -7.88 -41.35
N GLU A 147 -14.03 -7.12 -40.30
CA GLU A 147 -13.36 -5.83 -40.35
C GLU A 147 -12.53 -5.68 -39.07
N LEU A 148 -11.29 -6.17 -39.11
CA LEU A 148 -10.11 -5.49 -38.53
C LEU A 148 -8.86 -6.37 -38.71
N VAL A 149 -7.89 -5.81 -39.45
CA VAL A 149 -6.52 -6.31 -39.53
C VAL A 149 -5.80 -5.87 -38.26
N ILE A 150 -5.42 -6.80 -37.39
CA ILE A 150 -4.55 -6.49 -36.25
C ILE A 150 -3.10 -6.68 -36.71
N GLY A 151 -2.41 -5.57 -36.99
CA GLY A 151 -0.98 -5.55 -37.27
C GLY A 151 -0.19 -5.85 -36.00
N LEU A 152 0.31 -7.09 -35.86
CA LEU A 152 1.30 -7.42 -34.83
C LEU A 152 2.71 -7.07 -35.35
N SER A 153 3.27 -5.96 -34.86
CA SER A 153 4.68 -5.62 -35.04
C SER A 153 5.56 -6.63 -34.29
N LYS A 154 6.18 -7.57 -35.03
CA LYS A 154 7.28 -8.39 -34.53
C LYS A 154 8.57 -7.57 -34.54
N ASN A 155 9.00 -7.07 -33.38
CA ASN A 155 10.39 -6.65 -33.18
C ASN A 155 11.22 -7.86 -32.76
N TYR A 156 11.88 -8.51 -33.72
CA TYR A 156 13.05 -9.34 -33.45
C TYR A 156 14.24 -8.42 -33.16
N ARG A 157 14.84 -8.52 -31.97
CA ARG A 157 16.21 -8.04 -31.75
C ARG A 157 17.15 -9.24 -31.92
N ARG A 158 18.06 -9.05 -32.89
CA ARG A 158 19.29 -9.76 -33.29
C ARG A 158 19.63 -11.07 -32.59
#